data_AF-A0ABC8S2C9-F1
#
_entry.id   AF-A0ABC8S2C9-F1
#
_cell.length_a   1.000
_cell.length_b   1.000
_cell.length_c   1.000
_cell.angle_alpha   90.00
_cell.angle_beta   90.00
_cell.angle_gamma   90.00
#
_symmetry.space_group_name_H-M   'P 1'
#
loop_
_entity.id
_entity.type
_entity.pdbx_description
1 polymer ?
#
loop_
_entity_poly.entity_id
_entity_poly.type
_entity_poly.pdbx_seq_one_letter_code
_entity_poly.pdbx_strand_id
1 'polypeptide(L)'
;MILQLLEMLMNNIGEPIHKQVIDVGLLPILVKIVKKKSDLPVREKIFLLLDATQTSLGGASGSFPQYYSAYYDLVVGTASTVFY
;
A
#
# COMPACT_ATOMS: atom_id res chain seq x y z
N MET A 1 7.97 -0.75 -13.80
CA MET A 1 8.55 0.60 -13.87
C MET A 1 7.88 1.59 -12.92
N ILE A 2 6.61 1.98 -13.10
CA ILE A 2 5.98 3.05 -12.27
C ILE A 2 5.98 2.74 -10.76
N LEU A 3 5.61 1.52 -10.34
CA LEU A 3 5.62 1.15 -8.92
C LEU A 3 7.03 1.19 -8.29
N GLN A 4 8.07 0.86 -9.07
CA GLN A 4 9.46 0.91 -8.60
C GLN A 4 9.93 2.36 -8.42
N LEU A 5 9.48 3.27 -9.28
CA LEU A 5 9.75 4.68 -9.12
C LEU A 5 9.09 5.22 -7.84
N LEU A 6 7.81 4.88 -7.61
CA LEU A 6 7.11 5.28 -6.40
C LEU A 6 7.82 4.76 -5.14
N GLU A 7 8.22 3.49 -5.14
CA GLU A 7 9.01 2.87 -4.07
C GLU A 7 10.33 3.62 -3.82
N MET A 8 11.10 3.93 -4.88
CA MET A 8 12.33 4.72 -4.74
C MET A 8 12.07 6.12 -4.19
N LEU A 9 11.05 6.84 -4.67
CA LEU A 9 10.75 8.20 -4.20
C LEU A 9 10.38 8.18 -2.71
N MET A 10 9.54 7.24 -2.29
CA MET A 10 9.15 7.10 -0.88
C MET A 10 10.36 6.77 0.00
N ASN A 11 11.20 5.81 -0.40
CA ASN A 11 12.33 5.36 0.42
C ASN A 11 13.51 6.36 0.48
N ASN A 12 13.72 7.17 -0.57
CA ASN A 12 14.90 8.03 -0.67
C ASN A 12 14.61 9.51 -0.41
N ILE A 13 13.37 9.98 -0.58
CA ILE A 13 12.98 11.38 -0.34
C ILE A 13 12.21 11.52 0.98
N GLY A 14 11.47 10.47 1.38
CA GLY A 14 10.82 10.42 2.69
C GLY A 14 9.55 11.27 2.79
N GLU A 15 9.42 12.01 3.89
CA GLU A 15 8.18 12.61 4.38
C GLU A 15 7.35 13.38 3.32
N PRO A 16 7.94 14.24 2.47
CA PRO A 16 7.16 15.00 1.48
C PRO A 16 6.41 14.10 0.48
N ILE A 17 7.03 12.99 0.08
CA ILE A 17 6.41 12.04 -0.86
C ILE A 17 5.30 11.27 -0.18
N HIS A 18 5.49 10.83 1.08
CA HIS A 18 4.43 10.15 1.83
C HIS A 18 3.20 11.03 2.01
N LYS A 19 3.39 12.32 2.35
CA LYS A 19 2.30 13.31 2.41
C LYS A 19 1.57 13.40 1.08
N GLN A 20 2.31 13.57 -0.02
CA GLN A 20 1.70 13.67 -1.35
C GLN A 20 0.90 12.41 -1.72
N VAL A 21 1.45 11.21 -1.47
CA VAL A 21 0.77 9.93 -1.71
C VAL A 21 -0.57 9.84 -0.99
N ILE A 22 -0.63 10.33 0.24
CA ILE A 22 -1.84 10.36 1.05
C ILE A 22 -2.81 11.43 0.54
N ASP A 23 -2.33 12.65 0.34
CA ASP A 23 -3.14 13.81 -0.05
C ASP A 23 -3.81 13.61 -1.42
N VAL A 24 -3.12 12.98 -2.38
CA VAL A 24 -3.71 12.68 -3.71
C VAL A 24 -4.63 11.45 -3.70
N GLY A 25 -4.78 10.77 -2.56
CA GLY A 25 -5.64 9.60 -2.43
C GLY A 25 -5.12 8.37 -3.19
N LEU A 26 -3.80 8.19 -3.28
CA LEU A 26 -3.22 7.06 -4.03
C LEU A 26 -3.46 5.71 -3.31
N LEU A 27 -3.46 5.67 -1.98
CA LEU A 27 -3.62 4.43 -1.21
C LEU A 27 -4.94 3.69 -1.50
N PRO A 28 -6.13 4.34 -1.48
CA PRO A 28 -7.37 3.70 -1.91
C PRO A 28 -7.34 3.17 -3.35
N ILE A 29 -6.64 3.85 -4.26
CA ILE A 29 -6.50 3.42 -5.65
C ILE A 29 -5.67 2.13 -5.72
N LEU A 30 -4.54 2.07 -5.00
CA LEU A 30 -3.69 0.88 -4.91
C LEU A 30 -4.47 -0.31 -4.34
N VAL A 31 -5.23 -0.11 -3.26
CA VAL A 31 -6.10 -1.14 -2.68
C VAL A 31 -7.13 -1.64 -3.70
N LYS A 32 -7.79 -0.74 -4.42
CA LYS A 32 -8.77 -1.08 -5.46
C LYS A 32 -8.14 -1.90 -6.58
N ILE A 33 -6.89 -1.59 -6.97
CA ILE A 33 -6.15 -2.37 -7.98
C ILE A 33 -5.90 -3.79 -7.48
N VAL A 34 -5.43 -3.96 -6.25
CA VAL A 34 -5.18 -5.29 -5.66
C VAL A 34 -6.47 -6.11 -5.55
N LYS A 35 -7.59 -5.49 -5.21
CA LYS A 35 -8.89 -6.17 -5.08
C LYS A 35 -9.56 -6.50 -6.41
N LYS A 36 -9.38 -5.69 -7.47
CA LYS A 36 -10.18 -5.78 -8.71
C LYS A 36 -9.46 -6.20 -9.99
N LYS A 37 -8.13 -6.02 -10.11
CA LYS A 37 -7.42 -6.39 -11.35
C LYS A 37 -7.15 -7.89 -11.44
N SER A 38 -6.97 -8.41 -12.67
CA SER A 38 -6.59 -9.81 -12.95
C SER A 38 -5.08 -10.03 -13.04
N ASP A 39 -4.29 -8.99 -13.26
CA ASP A 39 -2.81 -9.08 -13.36
C ASP A 39 -2.20 -9.38 -11.99
N LEU A 40 -1.86 -10.65 -11.77
CA LEU A 40 -1.33 -11.16 -10.50
C LEU A 40 0.03 -10.53 -10.12
N PRO A 41 1.04 -10.44 -11.01
CA PRO A 41 2.30 -9.76 -10.72
C PRO A 41 2.15 -8.32 -10.23
N VAL A 42 1.23 -7.55 -10.84
CA VAL A 42 0.98 -6.16 -10.41
C VAL A 42 0.33 -6.11 -9.03
N ARG A 43 -0.61 -7.02 -8.73
CA ARG A 43 -1.27 -7.09 -7.42
C ARG A 43 -0.28 -7.45 -6.31
N GLU A 44 0.54 -8.48 -6.52
CA GLU A 44 1.56 -8.90 -5.56
C GLU A 44 2.54 -7.76 -5.27
N LYS A 45 2.99 -7.06 -6.31
CA LYS A 45 3.93 -5.95 -6.13
C LYS A 45 3.34 -4.80 -5.32
N ILE A 46 2.07 -4.46 -5.53
CA ILE A 46 1.40 -3.41 -4.73
C ILE A 46 1.19 -3.88 -3.29
N PHE A 47 0.80 -5.14 -3.09
CA PHE A 47 0.64 -5.71 -1.77
C PHE A 47 1.96 -5.65 -0.98
N LEU A 48 3.06 -6.12 -1.57
CA LEU A 48 4.39 -6.08 -0.96
C LEU A 48 4.87 -4.65 -0.68
N LEU A 49 4.60 -3.71 -1.60
CA LEU A 49 4.92 -2.30 -1.39
C LEU A 49 4.20 -1.74 -0.15
N LEU A 50 2.89 -2.00 -0.01
CA LEU A 50 2.10 -1.53 1.12
C LEU A 50 2.55 -2.19 2.43
N ASP A 51 2.84 -3.49 2.41
CA ASP A 51 3.34 -4.22 3.58
C ASP A 51 4.69 -3.72 4.08
N ALA A 52 5.65 -3.57 3.16
CA ALA A 52 6.98 -3.06 3.48
C ALA A 52 6.91 -1.61 4.00
N THR A 53 6.09 -0.77 3.36
CA THR A 53 5.97 0.64 3.74
C THR A 53 5.26 0.81 5.10
N GLN A 54 4.19 0.06 5.37
CA GLN A 54 3.54 0.13 6.68
C GLN A 54 4.48 -0.37 7.80
N THR A 55 5.24 -1.43 7.54
CA THR A 55 6.20 -1.98 8.51
C THR A 55 7.31 -0.98 8.83
N SER A 56 7.90 -0.37 7.80
CA SER A 56 9.02 0.57 7.98
C SER A 56 8.61 1.88 8.66
N LEU A 57 7.34 2.28 8.53
CA LEU A 57 6.82 3.52 9.11
C LEU A 57 6.19 3.35 10.50
N GLY A 58 6.21 2.15 11.08
CA GLY A 58 5.73 1.87 12.44
C GLY A 58 4.29 1.37 12.55
N GLY A 59 3.69 0.94 11.44
CA GLY A 59 2.37 0.31 11.41
C GLY A 59 1.24 1.24 11.89
N ALA A 60 0.32 0.69 12.68
CA ALA A 60 -0.89 1.40 13.13
C ALA A 60 -0.61 2.65 13.99
N SER A 61 0.52 2.69 14.69
CA SER A 61 0.95 3.81 15.55
C SER A 61 2.08 4.64 14.92
N GLY A 62 2.34 4.42 13.62
CA GLY A 62 3.43 5.05 12.88
C GLY A 62 3.14 6.48 12.44
N SER A 63 4.13 7.13 11.81
CA SER A 63 4.01 8.51 11.30
C SER A 63 2.99 8.65 10.17
N PHE A 64 2.67 7.54 9.48
CA PHE A 64 1.75 7.48 8.36
C PHE A 64 0.83 6.25 8.47
N PRO A 65 -0.11 6.24 9.43
CA PRO A 65 -0.95 5.08 9.71
C PRO A 65 -1.87 4.69 8.54
N GLN A 66 -2.06 5.57 7.55
CA GLN A 66 -2.85 5.30 6.35
C GLN A 66 -2.29 4.13 5.52
N TYR A 67 -0.95 3.92 5.53
CA TYR A 67 -0.35 2.75 4.88
C TYR A 67 -0.76 1.46 5.60
N TYR A 68 -0.78 1.47 6.93
CA TYR A 68 -1.28 0.34 7.73
C TYR A 68 -2.75 0.09 7.43
N SER A 69 -3.61 1.13 7.42
CA SER A 69 -5.02 0.96 7.09
C SER A 69 -5.24 0.35 5.69
N ALA A 70 -4.46 0.79 4.70
CA ALA A 70 -4.53 0.26 3.34
C ALA A 70 -4.09 -1.21 3.26
N TYR A 71 -2.99 -1.57 3.92
CA TYR A 71 -2.54 -2.96 4.01
C TYR A 71 -3.55 -3.83 4.76
N TYR A 72 -4.05 -3.36 5.91
CA TYR A 72 -5.00 -4.09 6.73
C TYR A 72 -6.32 -4.36 5.98
N ASP A 73 -6.82 -3.41 5.19
CA ASP A 73 -8.00 -3.60 4.34
C ASP A 73 -7.79 -4.69 3.27
N LEU A 74 -6.55 -4.90 2.82
CA LEU A 74 -6.21 -6.01 1.93
C LEU A 74 -6.20 -7.34 2.70
N VAL A 75 -5.57 -7.40 3.88
CA VAL A 75 -5.48 -8.63 4.69
C VAL A 75 -6.86 -9.09 5.18
N VAL A 76 -7.65 -8.18 5.77
CA VAL A 76 -9.00 -8.50 6.24
C VAL A 76 -9.91 -8.86 5.07
N GLY A 77 -9.85 -8.10 3.97
CA GLY A 77 -10.62 -8.42 2.77
C GLY A 77 -10.25 -9.78 2.16
N THR A 78 -8.98 -10.19 2.21
CA THR A 78 -8.56 -11.53 1.75
C THR A 78 -9.05 -12.63 2.69
N ALA A 79 -9.00 -12.43 4.01
CA ALA A 79 -9.50 -13.40 4.98
C ALA A 79 -11.00 -13.69 4.77
N SER A 80 -11.81 -12.68 4.47
CA SER A 80 -13.23 -12.87 4.15
C SER A 80 -13.49 -13.73 2.90
N THR A 81 -12.53 -13.90 2.00
CA THR A 81 -12.67 -14.73 0.79
C THR A 81 -12.25 -16.19 1.02
N VAL A 82 -11.57 -16.49 2.14
CA VAL A 82 -11.08 -17.83 2.49
C VAL A 82 -12.06 -18.57 3.41
N PHE A 83 -13.02 -17.84 4.01
CA PHE A 83 -14.03 -18.39 4.93
C PHE A 83 -15.44 -18.54 4.31
N TYR A 84 -15.56 -18.61 2.98
CA TYR A 84 -16.80 -18.99 2.27
C TYR A 84 -16.53 -19.99 1.16
#